data_AF-A0A9W9V088-F1
#
_entry.id   AF-A0A9W9V088-F1
#
_cell.length_a   1.000
_cell.length_b   1.000
_cell.length_c   1.000
_cell.angle_alpha   90.00
_cell.angle_beta   90.00
_cell.angle_gamma   90.00
#
_symmetry.space_group_name_H-M   'P 1'
#
loop_
_entity.id
_entity.type
_entity.pdbx_description
1 polymer ?
#
loop_
_entity_poly.entity_id
_entity_poly.type
_entity_poly.pdbx_seq_one_letter_code
_entity_poly.pdbx_strand_id
1 'polypeptide(L)'
;MKRPNAEPPYLYLPIILSILLAPPAFSECYYPNGTIETNPAYQQCPDFNGTRMCCATNRSNPFGGADTNGWTANKCLPNGLCLDGFTTINTHGEKVQVQQYWRDTCTSQNWDDGGCLKACAGSVC
;
A
#
# COMPACT_ATOMS: atom_id res chain seq x y z
N MET A 1 46.79 16.52 36.82
CA MET A 1 46.07 16.38 35.52
C MET A 1 45.54 14.95 35.41
N LYS A 2 44.21 14.75 35.51
CA LYS A 2 43.54 13.45 35.35
C LYS A 2 43.19 13.28 33.87
N ARG A 3 43.69 12.23 33.21
CA ARG A 3 43.29 11.89 31.83
C ARG A 3 41.91 11.21 31.88
N PRO A 4 40.99 11.52 30.95
CA PRO A 4 39.72 10.80 30.85
C PRO A 4 39.96 9.39 30.33
N ASN A 5 39.28 8.41 30.94
CA ASN A 5 39.29 7.03 30.49
C ASN A 5 38.50 6.93 29.19
N ALA A 6 39.13 6.46 28.12
CA ALA A 6 38.46 6.15 26.86
C ALA A 6 37.66 4.86 27.01
N GLU A 7 36.35 4.91 26.77
CA GLU A 7 35.47 3.74 26.82
C GLU A 7 35.68 2.84 25.58
N PRO A 8 35.69 1.51 25.73
CA PRO A 8 36.01 0.58 24.65
C PRO A 8 34.85 0.46 23.62
N PRO A 9 35.12 0.55 22.31
CA PRO A 9 34.09 0.58 21.25
C PRO A 9 33.36 -0.76 21.00
N TYR A 10 33.69 -1.82 21.73
CA TYR A 10 33.22 -3.18 21.48
C TYR A 10 31.76 -3.43 21.90
N LEU A 11 31.16 -2.55 22.70
CA LEU A 11 29.77 -2.70 23.17
C LEU A 11 28.71 -2.35 22.10
N TYR A 12 29.09 -1.65 21.04
CA TYR A 12 28.15 -1.22 20.00
C TYR A 12 28.03 -2.19 18.82
N LEU A 13 29.03 -3.06 18.62
CA LEU A 13 29.07 -4.02 17.52
C LEU A 13 27.89 -5.02 17.49
N PRO A 14 27.47 -5.63 18.62
CA PRO A 14 26.33 -6.56 18.59
C PRO A 14 24.99 -5.87 18.32
N ILE A 15 24.82 -4.61 18.72
CA ILE A 15 23.57 -3.85 18.54
C ILE A 15 23.34 -3.52 17.07
N ILE A 16 24.40 -3.13 16.34
CA ILE A 16 24.31 -2.81 14.91
C ILE A 16 23.95 -4.07 14.09
N LEU A 17 24.46 -5.24 14.48
CA LEU A 17 24.16 -6.49 13.80
C LEU A 17 22.71 -6.94 13.98
N SER A 18 22.10 -6.69 15.15
CA SER A 18 20.68 -7.06 15.40
C SER A 18 19.68 -6.27 14.56
N ILE A 19 20.00 -5.02 14.19
CA ILE A 19 19.09 -4.17 13.40
C ILE A 19 19.06 -4.60 11.92
N LEU A 20 20.17 -5.14 11.38
CA LEU A 20 20.23 -5.62 9.98
C LEU A 20 19.43 -6.90 9.71
N LEU A 21 19.11 -7.70 10.74
CA LEU A 21 18.39 -8.97 10.60
C LEU A 21 16.88 -8.85 10.84
N ALA A 22 16.35 -7.66 11.13
CA ALA A 22 14.91 -7.51 11.26
C ALA A 22 14.25 -7.73 9.89
N PRO A 23 13.37 -8.74 9.74
CA PRO A 23 12.63 -8.90 8.49
C PRO A 23 11.77 -7.65 8.26
N PRO A 24 11.67 -7.16 7.02
CA PRO A 24 10.74 -6.08 6.71
C PRO A 24 9.34 -6.54 7.12
N ALA A 25 8.69 -5.77 7.99
CA ALA A 25 7.30 -5.99 8.35
C ALA A 25 6.43 -5.64 7.13
N PHE A 26 6.24 -6.60 6.22
CA PHE A 26 5.20 -6.51 5.22
C PHE A 26 3.89 -6.81 5.94
N SER A 27 2.99 -5.82 5.98
CA SER A 27 1.64 -6.09 6.44
C SER A 27 0.95 -6.97 5.41
N GLU A 28 0.34 -8.06 5.87
CA GLU A 28 -0.65 -8.78 5.08
C GLU A 28 -1.82 -7.84 4.77
N CYS A 29 -2.38 -7.98 3.58
CA CYS A 29 -3.55 -7.24 3.13
C CYS A 29 -4.72 -8.22 3.03
N TYR A 30 -5.90 -7.80 3.48
CA TYR A 30 -7.08 -8.65 3.58
C TYR A 30 -8.23 -8.06 2.78
N TYR A 31 -8.98 -8.96 2.15
CA TYR A 31 -10.27 -8.68 1.54
C TYR A 31 -11.37 -8.49 2.60
N PRO A 32 -12.55 -7.93 2.24
CA PRO A 32 -13.66 -7.71 3.18
C PRO A 32 -14.15 -8.97 3.92
N ASN A 33 -13.94 -10.14 3.33
CA ASN A 33 -14.29 -11.44 3.90
C ASN A 33 -13.20 -12.00 4.85
N GLY A 34 -12.12 -11.25 5.10
CA GLY A 34 -10.99 -11.65 5.94
C GLY A 34 -9.96 -12.56 5.27
N THR A 35 -10.08 -12.85 3.97
CA THR A 35 -9.07 -13.64 3.24
C THR A 35 -7.87 -12.80 2.85
N ILE A 36 -6.68 -13.40 2.86
CA ILE A 36 -5.41 -12.75 2.52
C ILE A 36 -5.32 -12.50 1.01
N GLU A 37 -4.89 -11.30 0.63
CA GLU A 37 -4.42 -10.97 -0.71
C GLU A 37 -2.99 -11.48 -0.91
N THR A 38 -2.83 -12.39 -1.87
CA THR A 38 -1.55 -13.08 -2.15
C THR A 38 -0.81 -12.49 -3.35
N ASN A 39 -1.43 -11.59 -4.10
CA ASN A 39 -0.82 -10.93 -5.24
C ASN A 39 0.20 -9.88 -4.78
N PRO A 40 1.50 -10.03 -5.12
CA PRO A 40 2.56 -9.10 -4.71
C PRO A 40 2.46 -7.71 -5.37
N ALA A 41 1.51 -7.51 -6.28
CA ALA A 41 1.17 -6.19 -6.79
C ALA A 41 0.57 -5.28 -5.70
N TYR A 42 -0.09 -5.85 -4.70
CA TYR A 42 -0.68 -5.10 -3.59
C TYR A 42 0.37 -4.77 -2.54
N GLN A 43 0.45 -3.49 -2.20
CA GLN A 43 1.35 -2.99 -1.16
C GLN A 43 0.58 -2.04 -0.25
N GLN A 44 1.04 -1.97 0.99
CA GLN A 44 0.46 -1.09 1.99
C GLN A 44 0.66 0.38 1.59
N CYS A 45 -0.42 1.16 1.68
CA CYS A 45 -0.41 2.61 1.53
C CYS A 45 -0.12 3.33 2.85
N PRO A 46 0.20 4.64 2.79
CA PRO A 46 0.26 5.48 3.98
C PRO A 46 -1.04 5.41 4.80
N ASP A 47 -0.89 5.54 6.11
CA ASP A 47 -1.99 5.58 7.05
C ASP A 47 -2.93 6.76 6.77
N PHE A 48 -4.23 6.50 6.85
CA PHE A 48 -5.29 7.50 6.79
C PHE A 48 -6.19 7.36 8.00
N ASN A 49 -6.07 8.29 8.95
CA ASN A 49 -6.89 8.34 10.17
C ASN A 49 -6.93 7.01 10.95
N GLY A 50 -5.79 6.30 11.05
CA GLY A 50 -5.70 5.00 11.72
C GLY A 50 -6.15 3.81 10.88
N THR A 51 -6.54 4.04 9.62
CA THR A 51 -6.79 2.98 8.64
C THR A 51 -5.59 2.83 7.73
N ARG A 52 -5.27 1.58 7.37
CA ARG A 52 -4.17 1.27 6.44
C ARG A 52 -4.71 0.41 5.32
N MET A 53 -4.83 1.04 4.17
CA MET A 53 -5.30 0.38 2.95
C MET A 53 -4.10 -0.19 2.20
N CYS A 54 -4.38 -1.15 1.32
CA CYS A 54 -3.43 -1.70 0.38
C CYS A 54 -3.95 -1.51 -1.03
N CYS A 55 -3.11 -0.97 -1.90
CA CYS A 55 -3.44 -0.73 -3.30
C CYS A 55 -2.48 -1.54 -4.19
N ALA A 56 -2.92 -1.85 -5.41
CA ALA A 56 -2.09 -2.56 -6.39
C ALA A 56 -1.04 -1.65 -7.05
N THR A 57 -0.14 -1.08 -6.25
CA THR A 57 0.88 -0.08 -6.65
C THR A 57 2.05 -0.69 -7.44
N ASN A 58 2.24 -2.01 -7.37
CA ASN A 58 3.39 -2.71 -7.96
C ASN A 58 3.00 -3.54 -9.20
N ARG A 59 2.00 -3.09 -9.96
CA ARG A 59 1.68 -3.65 -11.28
C ARG A 59 2.69 -3.16 -12.32
N SER A 60 2.94 -3.98 -13.33
CA SER A 60 3.92 -3.69 -14.39
C SER A 60 3.47 -2.59 -15.35
N ASN A 61 2.17 -2.46 -15.59
CA ASN A 61 1.61 -1.36 -16.38
C ASN A 61 1.54 -0.11 -15.49
N PRO A 62 2.29 0.97 -15.75
CA PRO A 62 2.31 2.13 -14.88
C PRO A 62 0.97 2.88 -14.90
N PHE A 63 0.72 3.69 -13.87
CA PHE A 63 -0.43 4.59 -13.84
C PHE A 63 -0.53 5.44 -15.12
N GLY A 64 -1.69 5.46 -15.75
CA GLY A 64 -1.96 6.14 -17.02
C GLY A 64 -1.57 5.33 -18.26
N GLY A 65 -1.05 4.11 -18.09
CA GLY A 65 -0.69 3.21 -19.19
C GLY A 65 -1.90 2.77 -20.03
N ALA A 66 -1.64 2.14 -21.17
CA ALA A 66 -2.71 1.65 -22.06
C ALA A 66 -3.45 0.47 -21.42
N ASP A 67 -4.78 0.44 -21.53
CA ASP A 67 -5.63 -0.66 -21.08
C ASP A 67 -5.28 -2.00 -21.73
N THR A 68 -4.79 -1.97 -22.97
CA THR A 68 -4.29 -3.15 -23.69
C THR A 68 -3.09 -3.82 -23.03
N ASN A 69 -2.37 -3.12 -22.15
CA ASN A 69 -1.24 -3.67 -21.38
C ASN A 69 -1.67 -4.30 -20.04
N GLY A 70 -2.98 -4.41 -19.80
CA GLY A 70 -3.57 -4.92 -18.57
C GLY A 70 -3.81 -3.84 -17.52
N TRP A 71 -4.13 -4.25 -16.30
CA TRP A 71 -4.42 -3.33 -15.19
C TRP A 71 -3.23 -2.44 -14.85
N THR A 72 -3.48 -1.14 -14.76
CA THR A 72 -2.50 -0.13 -14.38
C THR A 72 -2.20 -0.14 -12.89
N ALA A 73 -1.00 0.30 -12.52
CA ALA A 73 -0.57 0.45 -11.14
C ALA A 73 -1.34 1.58 -10.45
N ASN A 74 -1.90 1.26 -9.29
CA ASN A 74 -2.71 2.21 -8.53
C ASN A 74 -1.84 3.28 -7.87
N LYS A 75 -2.43 4.44 -7.56
CA LYS A 75 -1.88 5.45 -6.65
C LYS A 75 -2.64 5.43 -5.33
N CYS A 76 -1.91 5.40 -4.21
CA CYS A 76 -2.49 5.63 -2.90
C CYS A 76 -2.95 7.08 -2.78
N LEU A 77 -4.21 7.31 -2.42
CA LEU A 77 -4.75 8.64 -2.16
C LEU A 77 -4.72 8.97 -0.67
N PRO A 78 -4.63 10.26 -0.29
CA PRO A 78 -4.57 10.69 1.11
C PRO A 78 -5.89 10.48 1.87
N ASN A 79 -6.95 10.02 1.21
CA ASN A 79 -8.23 9.64 1.82
C ASN A 79 -8.36 8.11 1.99
N GLY A 80 -7.28 7.36 1.79
CA GLY A 80 -7.26 5.90 1.89
C GLY A 80 -7.73 5.17 0.62
N LEU A 81 -8.25 5.86 -0.40
CA LEU A 81 -8.66 5.19 -1.65
C LEU A 81 -7.47 4.89 -2.56
N CYS A 82 -7.66 3.92 -3.45
CA CYS A 82 -6.75 3.61 -4.53
C CYS A 82 -7.26 4.27 -5.83
N LEU A 83 -6.45 5.14 -6.43
CA LEU A 83 -6.73 5.70 -7.74
C LEU A 83 -6.11 4.81 -8.80
N ASP A 84 -6.94 4.23 -9.66
CA ASP A 84 -6.52 3.63 -10.92
C ASP A 84 -6.73 4.62 -12.06
N GLY A 85 -5.88 4.54 -13.08
CA GLY A 85 -5.97 5.41 -14.23
C GLY A 85 -5.32 4.78 -15.44
N PHE A 86 -6.05 4.72 -16.55
CA PHE A 86 -5.60 4.09 -17.78
C PHE A 86 -6.03 4.89 -19.01
N THR A 87 -5.25 4.71 -20.06
CA THR A 87 -5.56 5.21 -21.39
C THR A 87 -6.32 4.14 -22.17
N THR A 88 -7.43 4.50 -22.81
CA THR A 88 -8.13 3.63 -23.77
C THR A 88 -8.55 4.39 -25.02
N ILE A 89 -9.07 3.67 -26.02
CA ILE A 89 -9.70 4.24 -27.21
C ILE A 89 -11.22 4.17 -27.01
N ASN A 90 -11.90 5.31 -27.07
CA ASN A 90 -13.36 5.36 -26.94
C ASN A 90 -14.06 4.83 -28.22
N THR A 91 -15.39 4.79 -28.20
CA THR A 91 -16.22 4.35 -29.35
C THR A 91 -16.06 5.20 -30.61
N HIS A 92 -15.44 6.38 -30.50
CA HIS A 92 -15.18 7.30 -31.61
C HIS A 92 -13.74 7.22 -32.14
N GLY A 93 -12.92 6.29 -31.62
CA GLY A 93 -11.52 6.15 -32.04
C GLY A 93 -10.57 7.15 -31.37
N GLU A 94 -11.01 7.85 -30.33
CA GLU A 94 -10.21 8.87 -29.65
C GLU A 94 -9.50 8.30 -28.42
N LYS A 95 -8.26 8.74 -28.20
CA LYS A 95 -7.49 8.40 -27.01
C LYS A 95 -8.04 9.18 -25.81
N VAL A 96 -8.58 8.47 -24.84
CA VAL A 96 -9.13 9.04 -23.60
C VAL A 96 -8.39 8.54 -22.37
N GLN A 97 -8.37 9.35 -21.32
CA GLN A 97 -7.89 8.97 -19.99
C GLN A 97 -9.09 8.67 -19.10
N VAL A 98 -9.09 7.50 -18.48
CA VAL A 98 -10.11 7.06 -17.54
C VAL A 98 -9.50 7.00 -16.15
N GLN A 99 -10.27 7.40 -15.13
CA GLN A 99 -9.89 7.29 -13.73
C GLN A 99 -10.95 6.53 -12.96
N GLN A 100 -10.51 5.66 -12.05
CA GLN A 100 -11.39 4.86 -11.20
C GLN A 100 -10.88 4.89 -9.76
N TYR A 101 -11.81 4.91 -8.81
CA TYR A 101 -11.50 4.95 -7.39
C TYR A 101 -11.94 3.65 -6.74
N TRP A 102 -11.02 3.00 -6.06
CA TRP A 102 -11.23 1.69 -5.45
C TRP A 102 -10.99 1.74 -3.96
N ARG A 103 -11.88 1.07 -3.23
CA ARG A 103 -11.59 0.57 -1.89
C ARG A 103 -11.11 -0.87 -2.08
N ASP A 104 -9.81 -1.04 -2.25
CA ASP A 104 -9.16 -2.34 -2.55
C ASP A 104 -9.11 -3.25 -1.30
N THR A 105 -7.95 -3.46 -0.69
CA THR A 105 -7.75 -4.30 0.49
C THR A 105 -7.20 -3.45 1.64
N CYS A 106 -7.12 -4.00 2.85
CA CYS A 106 -6.57 -3.28 4.00
C CYS A 106 -5.78 -4.20 4.92
N THR A 107 -5.01 -3.62 5.83
CA THR A 107 -4.16 -4.41 6.73
C THR A 107 -4.90 -5.04 7.91
N SER A 108 -6.17 -4.70 8.12
CA SER A 108 -7.00 -5.34 9.15
C SER A 108 -7.77 -6.49 8.55
N GLN A 109 -7.66 -7.67 9.17
CA GLN A 109 -8.44 -8.84 8.77
C GLN A 109 -9.94 -8.63 8.99
N ASN A 110 -10.30 -7.91 10.06
CA ASN A 110 -11.67 -7.50 10.33
C ASN A 110 -11.89 -6.06 9.85
N TRP A 111 -12.75 -5.89 8.86
CA TRP A 111 -13.06 -4.58 8.28
C TRP A 111 -14.03 -3.76 9.15
N ASP A 112 -14.76 -4.40 10.06
CA ASP A 112 -15.76 -3.75 10.89
C ASP A 112 -15.17 -3.03 12.10
N ASP A 113 -14.00 -3.49 12.56
CA ASP A 113 -13.27 -2.99 13.76
C ASP A 113 -12.65 -1.59 13.57
N GLY A 114 -12.89 -0.94 12.44
CA GLY A 114 -12.42 0.42 12.17
C GLY A 114 -10.97 0.51 11.68
N GLY A 115 -10.29 -0.62 11.46
CA GLY A 115 -8.95 -0.67 10.86
C GLY A 115 -8.92 -0.47 9.34
N CYS A 116 -10.08 -0.41 8.69
CA CYS A 116 -10.22 -0.27 7.23
C CYS A 116 -11.12 0.90 6.86
N LEU A 117 -10.89 1.46 5.68
CA LEU A 117 -11.68 2.56 5.17
C LEU A 117 -13.16 2.16 5.03
N LYS A 118 -14.04 2.81 5.79
CA LYS A 118 -15.49 2.67 5.63
C LYS A 118 -15.97 3.60 4.51
N ALA A 119 -15.96 3.10 3.29
CA ALA A 119 -16.69 3.72 2.18
C ALA A 119 -18.12 3.15 2.14
N CYS A 120 -19.13 4.02 2.08
CA CYS A 120 -20.50 3.56 1.91
C CYS A 120 -20.70 3.13 0.46
N ALA A 121 -21.03 1.85 0.24
CA ALA A 121 -21.44 1.34 -1.07
C ALA A 121 -22.98 1.33 -1.08
N GLY A 122 -23.61 2.36 -1.66
CA GLY A 122 -25.06 2.52 -1.66
C GLY A 122 -25.59 3.37 -0.48
N SER A 123 -26.82 3.09 -0.03
CA SER A 123 -27.58 3.92 0.92
C SER A 123 -27.45 3.52 2.41
N VAL A 124 -26.48 2.68 2.77
CA VAL A 124 -26.27 2.28 4.17
C VAL A 124 -24.83 2.59 4.60
N CYS A 125 -24.74 3.44 5.61
CA CYS A 125 -23.63 3.65 6.54
C CYS A 125 -24.23 3.41 7.94
#